data_AF-A0AAR5PJW9-F1
#
_entry.id   AF-A0AAR5PJW9-F1
#
_cell.length_a   1.000
_cell.length_b   1.000
_cell.length_c   1.000
_cell.angle_alpha   90.00
_cell.angle_beta   90.00
_cell.angle_gamma   90.00
#
_symmetry.space_group_name_H-M   'P 1'
#
loop_
_entity.id
_entity.type
_entity.pdbx_description
1 polymer ?
#
loop_
_entity_poly.entity_id
_entity_poly.type
_entity_poly.pdbx_seq_one_letter_code
_entity_poly.pdbx_strand_id
1 'polypeptide(L)'
;MLFRTNLVQLVIVIFGYFLVSDGLEQKSRVKRPRAPPPPDPENDVDGDFDERNNDLSTNFVPAGFLSPSVLEYLELGKSIPGRPGTDYPVLGMVPYTNFYCDEQQYPGFYADPETRCQSWHYCDIDGRQTSFLCPNGTQFSQLVFVCDWWFNVRCELSEKLYVINSRLYGRPKLDPAKPHRSITKQLLEDIFNDEERR
;
A
#
# COMPACT_ATOMS: atom_id res chain seq x y z
N MET A 1 6.96 -20.52 -55.37
CA MET A 1 6.17 -19.59 -56.22
C MET A 1 6.23 -18.22 -55.57
N LEU A 2 6.46 -17.20 -56.39
CA LEU A 2 6.94 -15.86 -56.01
C LEU A 2 6.01 -15.09 -55.05
N PHE A 3 6.64 -14.36 -54.13
CA PHE A 3 6.02 -13.30 -53.31
C PHE A 3 5.34 -12.26 -54.22
N ARG A 4 4.01 -12.30 -54.30
CA ARG A 4 3.20 -11.19 -54.84
C ARG A 4 2.88 -10.23 -53.69
N THR A 5 3.88 -9.49 -53.23
CA THR A 5 3.63 -8.31 -52.38
C THR A 5 3.03 -7.22 -53.27
N ASN A 6 1.78 -6.86 -53.01
CA ASN A 6 1.05 -5.83 -53.74
C ASN A 6 1.84 -4.52 -53.74
N LEU A 7 2.10 -3.97 -54.92
CA LEU A 7 2.76 -2.67 -55.14
C LEU A 7 2.17 -1.57 -54.22
N VAL A 8 0.87 -1.67 -53.93
CA VAL A 8 0.12 -0.78 -53.04
C VAL A 8 0.66 -0.79 -51.60
N GLN A 9 1.04 -1.95 -51.04
CA GLN A 9 1.60 -2.02 -49.69
C GLN A 9 2.99 -1.38 -49.61
N LEU A 10 3.80 -1.52 -50.66
CA LEU A 10 5.13 -0.93 -50.71
C LEU A 10 5.05 0.60 -50.82
N VAL A 11 4.07 1.12 -51.59
CA VAL A 11 3.81 2.57 -51.67
C VAL A 11 3.32 3.13 -50.34
N ILE A 12 2.43 2.44 -49.62
CA ILE A 12 1.91 2.92 -48.32
C ILE A 12 3.03 3.00 -47.28
N VAL A 13 3.92 2.00 -47.22
CA VAL A 13 5.04 2.00 -46.27
C VAL A 13 6.04 3.10 -46.61
N ILE A 14 6.33 3.32 -47.89
CA ILE A 14 7.25 4.38 -48.34
C ILE A 14 6.65 5.76 -48.08
N PHE A 15 5.38 6.00 -48.43
CA PHE A 15 4.71 7.28 -48.15
C PHE A 15 4.57 7.55 -46.65
N GLY A 16 4.30 6.51 -45.85
CA GLY A 16 4.29 6.59 -44.39
C GLY A 16 5.64 6.96 -43.80
N TYR A 17 6.74 6.49 -44.39
CA TYR A 17 8.09 6.89 -44.01
C TYR A 17 8.42 8.34 -44.39
N PHE A 18 7.97 8.82 -45.55
CA PHE A 18 8.18 10.20 -45.99
C PHE A 18 7.37 11.23 -45.21
N LEU A 19 6.21 10.86 -44.62
CA LEU A 19 5.39 11.77 -43.81
C LEU A 19 5.91 11.99 -42.38
N VAL A 20 6.92 11.24 -41.92
CA VAL A 20 7.45 11.35 -40.54
C VAL A 20 8.68 12.26 -40.45
N SER A 21 9.21 12.75 -41.57
CA SER A 21 10.41 13.60 -41.58
C SER A 21 10.17 14.89 -42.34
N ASP A 22 9.53 15.87 -41.70
CA ASP A 22 9.75 17.30 -41.98
C ASP A 22 9.15 18.17 -40.87
N GLY A 23 9.98 18.50 -39.87
CA GLY A 23 9.71 19.51 -38.86
C GLY A 23 10.86 20.52 -38.84
N LEU A 24 10.87 21.45 -39.79
CA LEU A 24 11.74 22.62 -39.77
C LEU A 24 11.02 23.76 -39.04
N GLU A 25 11.46 24.09 -37.83
CA GLU A 25 11.02 25.31 -37.13
C GLU A 25 12.22 26.13 -36.62
N GLN A 26 12.02 27.44 -36.62
CA GLN A 26 13.00 28.51 -36.83
C GLN A 26 14.07 28.71 -35.75
N LYS A 27 15.25 29.08 -36.27
CA LYS A 27 16.40 29.67 -35.56
C LYS A 27 16.11 31.14 -35.21
N SER A 28 16.05 31.48 -33.92
CA SER A 28 16.66 32.68 -33.29
C SER A 28 16.07 32.95 -31.90
N ARG A 29 16.70 32.41 -30.85
CA ARG A 29 16.53 32.91 -29.48
C ARG A 29 17.81 33.62 -29.07
N VAL A 30 17.72 34.94 -28.86
CA VAL A 30 18.78 35.75 -28.26
C VAL A 30 19.14 35.15 -26.90
N LYS A 31 20.37 34.63 -26.76
CA LYS A 31 20.88 34.14 -25.47
C LYS A 31 21.23 35.35 -24.60
N ARG A 32 20.46 35.60 -23.54
CA ARG A 32 20.92 36.46 -22.44
C ARG A 32 22.04 35.70 -21.71
N PRO A 33 23.13 36.35 -21.28
CA PRO A 33 24.16 35.69 -20.47
C PRO A 33 23.54 35.15 -19.18
N ARG A 34 23.93 33.93 -18.81
CA ARG A 34 23.55 33.29 -17.55
C ARG A 34 24.19 34.09 -16.42
N ALA A 35 23.43 34.36 -15.36
CA ALA A 35 24.02 34.87 -14.12
C ALA A 35 25.13 33.91 -13.64
N PRO A 36 26.21 34.41 -13.01
CA PRO A 36 27.23 33.54 -12.43
C PRO A 36 26.59 32.56 -11.42
N PRO A 37 27.09 31.33 -11.33
CA PRO A 37 26.68 30.45 -10.25
C PRO A 37 27.02 31.10 -8.90
N PRO A 38 26.18 30.97 -7.87
CA PRO A 38 26.58 31.32 -6.51
C PRO A 38 27.82 30.49 -6.13
N PRO A 39 28.71 31.02 -5.28
CA PRO A 39 29.86 30.26 -4.81
C PRO A 39 29.39 28.96 -4.16
N ASP A 40 30.08 27.87 -4.49
CA ASP A 40 29.79 26.55 -3.93
C ASP A 40 29.86 26.63 -2.39
N PRO A 41 28.89 26.09 -1.65
CA PRO A 41 29.11 25.88 -0.22
C PRO A 41 30.27 24.90 -0.08
N GLU A 42 31.30 25.28 0.68
CA GLU A 42 32.36 24.38 1.13
C GLU A 42 31.68 23.24 1.91
N ASN A 43 31.44 22.12 1.22
CA ASN A 43 31.02 20.88 1.86
C ASN A 43 32.28 20.17 2.35
N ASP A 44 32.81 20.64 3.47
CA ASP A 44 33.63 19.80 4.33
C ASP A 44 32.67 18.89 5.11
N VAL A 45 32.28 17.77 4.49
CA VAL A 45 31.59 16.68 5.18
C VAL A 45 32.48 15.45 5.13
N ASP A 46 33.59 15.50 5.86
CA ASP A 46 34.13 14.30 6.50
C ASP A 46 33.32 14.10 7.78
N GLY A 47 32.21 13.36 7.66
CA GLY A 47 31.25 13.11 8.72
C GLY A 47 30.94 11.64 8.84
N ASP A 48 31.57 11.04 9.84
CA ASP A 48 31.41 9.71 10.42
C ASP A 48 30.00 9.08 10.29
N PHE A 49 29.95 7.80 9.93
CA PHE A 49 28.72 7.04 9.64
C PHE A 49 28.04 6.45 10.89
N ASP A 50 28.22 7.04 12.07
CA ASP A 50 27.74 6.46 13.32
C ASP A 50 27.07 7.50 14.24
N GLU A 51 25.87 7.99 13.90
CA GLU A 51 25.02 8.64 14.93
C GLU A 51 23.51 8.59 14.63
N ARG A 52 22.92 7.41 14.85
CA ARG A 52 21.48 7.12 14.77
C ARG A 52 20.66 7.71 15.94
N ASN A 53 21.06 8.81 16.56
CA ASN A 53 20.33 9.40 17.70
C ASN A 53 20.38 10.94 17.78
N ASN A 54 20.92 11.64 16.79
CA ASN A 54 20.92 13.10 16.84
C ASN A 54 19.57 13.64 16.40
N ASP A 55 18.87 14.30 17.32
CA ASP A 55 17.61 14.98 17.07
C ASP A 55 17.84 15.99 15.93
N LEU A 56 17.10 15.86 14.84
CA LEU A 56 17.27 16.75 13.68
C LEU A 56 17.05 18.18 14.18
N SER A 57 18.13 18.96 14.29
CA SER A 57 18.02 20.31 14.85
C SER A 57 17.05 21.11 13.99
N THR A 58 15.85 21.34 14.53
CA THR A 58 14.79 22.10 13.86
C THR A 58 15.12 23.59 13.75
N ASN A 59 16.33 23.98 14.11
CA ASN A 59 16.82 25.35 14.16
C ASN A 59 17.23 25.90 12.77
N PHE A 60 17.24 25.07 11.72
CA PHE A 60 17.69 25.49 10.38
C PHE A 60 16.56 25.83 9.39
N VAL A 61 15.29 25.61 9.75
CA VAL A 61 14.17 25.81 8.82
C VAL A 61 13.35 27.04 9.23
N PRO A 62 13.33 28.13 8.43
CA PRO A 62 12.50 29.29 8.72
C PRO A 62 11.02 28.92 8.85
N ALA A 63 10.32 29.54 9.79
CA ALA A 63 8.88 29.35 9.96
C ALA A 63 8.15 29.69 8.64
N GLY A 64 7.31 28.76 8.16
CA GLY A 64 6.57 28.89 6.90
C GLY A 64 7.28 28.33 5.66
N PHE A 65 8.49 27.78 5.79
CA PHE A 65 9.18 27.11 4.67
C PHE A 65 8.58 25.73 4.34
N LEU A 66 8.13 24.99 5.35
CA LEU A 66 7.49 23.69 5.17
C LEU A 66 5.97 23.86 5.07
N SER A 67 5.36 23.18 4.09
CA SER A 67 3.90 23.09 4.03
C SER A 67 3.35 22.27 5.21
N PRO A 68 2.09 22.51 5.63
CA PRO A 68 1.47 21.74 6.72
C PRO A 68 1.52 20.23 6.51
N SER A 69 1.30 19.76 5.28
CA SER A 69 1.39 18.34 4.94
C SER A 69 2.81 17.80 5.12
N VAL A 70 3.84 18.56 4.77
CA VAL A 70 5.24 18.12 4.93
C VAL A 70 5.62 18.01 6.41
N LEU A 71 5.12 18.91 7.26
CA LEU A 71 5.30 18.79 8.71
C LEU A 71 4.66 17.50 9.24
N GLU A 72 3.44 17.19 8.83
CA GLU A 72 2.75 15.95 9.20
C GLU A 72 3.52 14.69 8.78
N TYR A 73 4.08 14.67 7.56
CA TYR A 73 4.94 13.57 7.09
C TYR A 73 6.21 13.39 7.92
N LEU A 74 6.85 14.49 8.34
CA LEU A 74 8.06 14.45 9.16
C LEU A 74 7.76 13.98 10.59
N GLU A 75 6.63 14.41 11.16
CA GLU A 75 6.17 13.93 12.46
C GLU A 75 5.87 12.43 12.44
N LEU A 76 5.19 11.96 11.39
CA LEU A 76 4.91 10.53 11.20
C LEU A 76 6.20 9.69 11.20
N GLY A 77 7.25 10.17 10.51
CA GLY A 77 8.55 9.50 10.47
C GLY A 77 9.33 9.51 11.80
N LYS A 78 8.93 10.35 12.78
CA LYS A 78 9.52 10.31 14.14
C LYS A 78 8.88 9.24 15.02
N SER A 79 7.59 8.95 14.81
CA SER A 79 6.83 8.03 15.68
C SER A 79 6.80 6.59 15.18
N ILE A 80 6.97 6.36 13.87
CA ILE A 80 6.91 5.04 13.25
C ILE A 80 8.28 4.69 12.68
N PRO A 81 8.88 3.55 13.04
CA PRO A 81 10.14 3.11 12.45
C PRO A 81 10.01 2.96 10.93
N GLY A 82 10.99 3.48 10.18
CA GLY A 82 11.02 3.43 8.72
C GLY A 82 10.66 4.75 8.06
N ARG A 83 10.81 4.82 6.74
CA ARG A 83 10.54 5.99 5.91
C ARG A 83 9.12 5.91 5.32
N PRO A 84 8.22 6.85 5.68
CA PRO A 84 6.89 6.92 5.08
C PRO A 84 6.97 7.00 3.54
N GLY A 85 6.08 6.30 2.85
CA GLY A 85 6.04 6.23 1.38
C GLY A 85 7.05 5.27 0.77
N THR A 86 8.22 5.06 1.40
CA THR A 86 9.24 4.10 0.93
C THR A 86 9.05 2.74 1.58
N ASP A 87 9.21 2.66 2.91
CA ASP A 87 9.18 1.39 3.65
C ASP A 87 7.73 0.90 3.86
N TYR A 88 6.80 1.84 3.98
CA TYR A 88 5.37 1.55 4.08
C TYR A 88 4.52 2.61 3.35
N PRO A 89 3.34 2.23 2.85
CA PRO A 89 2.41 3.14 2.20
C PRO A 89 1.69 4.06 3.20
N VAL A 90 1.26 5.22 2.69
CA VAL A 90 0.67 6.34 3.45
C VAL A 90 -0.54 6.89 2.70
N LEU A 91 -1.38 5.99 2.23
CA LEU A 91 -2.62 6.32 1.55
C LEU A 91 -3.54 7.04 2.54
N GLY A 92 -4.21 8.10 2.09
CA GLY A 92 -5.22 8.81 2.88
C GLY A 92 -6.65 8.30 2.65
N MET A 93 -6.83 7.48 1.62
CA MET A 93 -8.11 6.87 1.25
C MET A 93 -7.85 5.56 0.54
N VAL A 94 -8.86 4.69 0.48
CA VAL A 94 -8.79 3.46 -0.29
C VAL A 94 -8.78 3.80 -1.79
N PRO A 95 -7.71 3.49 -2.54
CA PRO A 95 -7.69 3.69 -3.97
C PRO A 95 -8.50 2.59 -4.67
N TYR A 96 -8.82 2.82 -5.94
CA TYR A 96 -9.39 1.79 -6.79
C TYR A 96 -8.27 0.87 -7.31
N THR A 97 -8.46 -0.43 -7.19
CA THR A 97 -7.54 -1.51 -7.59
C THR A 97 -8.31 -2.61 -8.32
N ASN A 98 -7.64 -3.58 -8.94
CA ASN A 98 -8.30 -4.67 -9.66
C ASN A 98 -8.75 -5.82 -8.76
N PHE A 99 -9.13 -5.52 -7.52
CA PHE A 99 -9.66 -6.52 -6.60
C PHE A 99 -11.19 -6.56 -6.61
N TYR A 100 -11.76 -7.73 -6.89
CA TYR A 100 -13.20 -7.99 -6.86
C TYR A 100 -13.55 -9.22 -6.03
N CYS A 101 -14.53 -9.07 -5.14
CA CYS A 101 -15.03 -10.16 -4.32
C CYS A 101 -15.65 -11.31 -5.14
N ASP A 102 -16.27 -11.00 -6.28
CA ASP A 102 -16.89 -12.00 -7.15
C ASP A 102 -15.87 -12.95 -7.82
N GLU A 103 -14.60 -12.54 -7.87
CA GLU A 103 -13.50 -13.34 -8.39
C GLU A 103 -12.86 -14.22 -7.32
N GLN A 104 -13.21 -14.01 -6.05
CA GLN A 104 -12.63 -14.76 -4.94
C GLN A 104 -13.40 -16.04 -4.64
N GLN A 105 -12.67 -17.11 -4.33
CA GLN A 105 -13.27 -18.42 -4.06
C GLN A 105 -14.08 -18.49 -2.75
N TYR A 106 -13.74 -17.67 -1.76
CA TYR A 106 -14.33 -17.73 -0.42
C TYR A 106 -14.81 -16.34 0.03
N PRO A 107 -15.90 -16.24 0.80
CA PRO A 107 -16.15 -15.02 1.57
C PRO A 107 -15.07 -14.87 2.65
N GLY A 108 -14.74 -13.63 3.02
CA GLY A 108 -13.73 -13.37 4.04
C GLY A 108 -12.97 -12.07 3.83
N PHE A 109 -11.72 -12.06 4.29
CA PHE A 109 -10.86 -10.88 4.32
C PHE A 109 -9.70 -11.06 3.34
N TYR A 110 -9.40 -10.02 2.58
CA TYR A 110 -8.41 -10.05 1.51
C TYR A 110 -7.50 -8.83 1.61
N ALA A 111 -6.21 -9.04 1.83
CA ALA A 111 -5.21 -7.99 1.68
C ALA A 111 -5.17 -7.53 0.22
N ASP A 112 -4.91 -6.24 -0.04
CA ASP A 112 -4.73 -5.74 -1.41
C ASP A 112 -3.24 -5.53 -1.73
N PRO A 113 -2.60 -6.40 -2.54
CA PRO A 113 -1.20 -6.25 -2.89
C PRO A 113 -0.89 -4.99 -3.72
N GLU A 114 -1.85 -4.48 -4.52
CA GLU A 114 -1.65 -3.26 -5.33
C GLU A 114 -1.43 -2.04 -4.43
N THR A 115 -2.04 -2.02 -3.25
CA THR A 115 -1.86 -0.96 -2.24
C THR A 115 -0.71 -1.22 -1.27
N ARG A 116 0.16 -2.20 -1.55
CA ARG A 116 1.13 -2.73 -0.59
C ARG A 116 0.45 -3.11 0.73
N CYS A 117 -0.68 -3.80 0.64
CA CYS A 117 -1.48 -4.27 1.76
C CYS A 117 -1.92 -3.21 2.76
N GLN A 118 -1.86 -1.90 2.46
CA GLN A 118 -2.48 -0.91 3.33
C GLN A 118 -4.00 -0.98 3.25
N SER A 119 -4.52 -1.24 2.05
CA SER A 119 -5.93 -1.54 1.86
C SER A 119 -6.18 -3.04 1.97
N TRP A 120 -7.39 -3.36 2.38
CA TRP A 120 -7.92 -4.71 2.42
C TRP A 120 -9.43 -4.68 2.19
N HIS A 121 -9.97 -5.82 1.78
CA HIS A 121 -11.36 -5.96 1.37
C HIS A 121 -12.06 -7.03 2.21
N TYR A 122 -13.27 -6.71 2.63
CA TYR A 122 -14.22 -7.65 3.20
C TYR A 122 -15.17 -8.09 2.09
N CYS A 123 -15.17 -9.39 1.81
CA CYS A 123 -16.10 -10.04 0.90
C CYS A 123 -17.15 -10.78 1.72
N ASP A 124 -18.39 -10.29 1.67
CA ASP A 124 -19.50 -10.92 2.35
C ASP A 124 -19.94 -12.22 1.66
N ILE A 125 -20.72 -13.03 2.36
CA ILE A 125 -21.28 -14.29 1.83
C ILE A 125 -22.15 -14.08 0.58
N ASP A 126 -22.72 -12.89 0.41
CA ASP A 126 -23.56 -12.52 -0.73
C ASP A 126 -22.76 -11.86 -1.87
N GLY A 127 -21.42 -11.83 -1.80
CA GLY A 127 -20.55 -11.20 -2.79
C GLY A 127 -20.34 -9.70 -2.61
N ARG A 128 -21.01 -9.07 -1.64
CA ARG A 128 -20.86 -7.63 -1.36
C ARG A 128 -19.43 -7.32 -0.90
N GLN A 129 -18.83 -6.31 -1.52
CA GLN A 129 -17.48 -5.85 -1.23
C GLN A 129 -17.50 -4.58 -0.40
N THR A 130 -16.71 -4.55 0.68
CA THR A 130 -16.40 -3.34 1.43
C THR A 130 -14.89 -3.24 1.58
N SER A 131 -14.33 -2.08 1.27
CA SER A 131 -12.88 -1.85 1.32
C SER A 131 -12.50 -0.93 2.48
N PHE A 132 -11.37 -1.22 3.10
CA PHE A 132 -10.88 -0.52 4.28
C PHE A 132 -9.40 -0.16 4.12
N LEU A 133 -8.93 0.71 5.00
CA LEU A 133 -7.54 1.11 5.06
C LEU A 133 -7.00 0.88 6.47
N CYS A 134 -5.83 0.25 6.55
CA CYS A 134 -5.03 0.18 7.76
C CYS A 134 -4.40 1.57 8.06
N PRO A 135 -4.22 1.92 9.34
CA PRO A 135 -3.52 3.15 9.73
C PRO A 135 -2.10 3.24 9.12
N ASN A 136 -1.60 4.46 8.95
CA ASN A 136 -0.23 4.70 8.49
C ASN A 136 0.79 3.96 9.36
N GLY A 137 1.74 3.27 8.72
CA GLY A 137 2.74 2.42 9.40
C GLY A 137 2.32 0.96 9.62
N THR A 138 1.09 0.60 9.25
CA THR A 138 0.59 -0.77 9.35
C THR A 138 0.15 -1.29 7.98
N GLN A 139 0.15 -2.62 7.84
CA GLN A 139 -0.32 -3.34 6.66
C GLN A 139 -1.26 -4.46 7.13
N PHE A 140 -2.22 -4.84 6.29
CA PHE A 140 -3.11 -5.95 6.58
C PHE A 140 -2.38 -7.29 6.42
N SER A 141 -2.31 -8.05 7.50
CA SER A 141 -1.74 -9.39 7.51
C SER A 141 -2.81 -10.41 7.15
N GLN A 142 -2.74 -10.93 5.92
CA GLN A 142 -3.65 -11.98 5.45
C GLN A 142 -3.64 -13.24 6.34
N LEU A 143 -2.52 -13.54 6.98
CA LEU A 143 -2.35 -14.74 7.80
C LEU A 143 -3.23 -14.74 9.06
N VAL A 144 -3.39 -13.57 9.67
CA VAL A 144 -4.01 -13.39 10.99
C VAL A 144 -5.20 -12.43 10.98
N PHE A 145 -5.55 -11.88 9.81
CA PHE A 145 -6.68 -10.99 9.58
C PHE A 145 -6.68 -9.71 10.43
N VAL A 146 -5.51 -9.09 10.61
CA VAL A 146 -5.36 -7.85 11.36
C VAL A 146 -4.35 -6.92 10.69
N CYS A 147 -4.53 -5.61 10.87
CA CYS A 147 -3.49 -4.63 10.54
C CYS A 147 -2.36 -4.73 11.58
N ASP A 148 -1.17 -5.11 11.14
CA ASP A 148 0.04 -5.20 11.97
C ASP A 148 1.11 -4.25 11.42
N TRP A 149 2.16 -4.01 12.20
CA TRP A 149 3.29 -3.19 11.79
C TRP A 149 3.88 -3.64 10.47
N TRP A 150 4.23 -2.68 9.62
CA TRP A 150 4.63 -2.96 8.24
C TRP A 150 5.78 -3.98 8.12
N PHE A 151 6.70 -4.01 9.08
CA PHE A 151 7.84 -4.94 9.09
C PHE A 151 7.49 -6.37 9.53
N ASN A 152 6.31 -6.59 10.13
CA ASN A 152 5.79 -7.91 10.49
C ASN A 152 5.01 -8.55 9.34
N VAL A 153 4.57 -7.76 8.37
CA VAL A 153 3.65 -8.21 7.30
C VAL A 153 4.41 -8.57 6.04
N ARG A 154 4.14 -9.78 5.52
CA ARG A 154 4.67 -10.26 4.24
C ARG A 154 3.61 -10.11 3.15
N CYS A 155 3.42 -8.89 2.65
CA CYS A 155 2.36 -8.57 1.69
C CYS A 155 2.42 -9.42 0.41
N GLU A 156 3.62 -9.76 -0.08
CA GLU A 156 3.85 -10.61 -1.25
C GLU A 156 3.29 -12.04 -1.10
N LEU A 157 3.07 -12.49 0.13
CA LEU A 157 2.50 -13.82 0.42
C LEU A 157 0.98 -13.78 0.56
N SER A 158 0.35 -12.61 0.57
CA SER A 158 -1.08 -12.45 0.86
C SER A 158 -1.96 -13.28 -0.07
N GLU A 159 -1.77 -13.21 -1.39
CA GLU A 159 -2.59 -13.98 -2.34
C GLU A 159 -2.55 -15.50 -2.09
N LYS A 160 -1.36 -16.02 -1.74
CA LYS A 160 -1.19 -17.45 -1.41
C LYS A 160 -1.92 -17.85 -0.13
N LEU A 161 -2.20 -16.89 0.75
CA LEU A 161 -2.87 -17.07 2.03
C LEU A 161 -4.39 -16.82 1.96
N TYR A 162 -4.95 -16.42 0.82
CA TYR A 162 -6.41 -16.25 0.65
C TYR A 162 -7.19 -17.52 0.95
N VAL A 163 -6.59 -18.69 0.76
CA VAL A 163 -7.19 -20.00 1.10
C VAL A 163 -7.59 -20.11 2.58
N ILE A 164 -7.00 -19.32 3.48
CA ILE A 164 -7.33 -19.33 4.91
C ILE A 164 -8.78 -18.85 5.15
N ASN A 165 -9.35 -18.03 4.25
CA ASN A 165 -10.74 -17.60 4.31
C ASN A 165 -11.75 -18.77 4.27
N SER A 166 -11.37 -19.92 3.71
CA SER A 166 -12.17 -21.15 3.74
C SER A 166 -12.61 -21.60 5.15
N ARG A 167 -11.94 -21.11 6.19
CA ARG A 167 -12.18 -21.48 7.60
C ARG A 167 -13.11 -20.52 8.33
N LEU A 168 -13.41 -19.34 7.80
CA LEU A 168 -14.12 -18.27 8.53
C LEU A 168 -15.60 -18.57 8.73
N TYR A 169 -16.27 -19.14 7.72
CA TYR A 169 -17.71 -19.40 7.72
C TYR A 169 -18.05 -20.89 7.76
N GLY A 170 -17.06 -21.73 8.10
CA GLY A 170 -17.28 -23.15 8.29
C GLY A 170 -18.19 -23.40 9.50
N ARG A 171 -19.22 -24.23 9.33
CA ARG A 171 -19.98 -24.71 10.49
C ARG A 171 -19.04 -25.52 11.39
N PRO A 172 -19.05 -25.30 12.72
CA PRO A 172 -18.33 -26.16 13.64
C PRO A 172 -18.74 -27.61 13.40
N LYS A 173 -17.78 -28.49 13.12
CA LYS A 173 -18.03 -29.93 13.11
C LYS A 173 -18.22 -30.36 14.55
N LEU A 174 -19.47 -30.43 14.98
CA LEU A 174 -19.84 -30.95 16.29
C LEU A 174 -19.55 -32.45 16.28
N ASP A 175 -18.71 -32.90 17.22
CA ASP A 175 -18.54 -34.34 17.46
C ASP A 175 -19.80 -34.84 18.19
N PRO A 176 -20.62 -35.70 17.57
CA PRO A 176 -21.84 -36.20 18.20
C PRO A 176 -21.55 -37.05 19.45
N ALA A 177 -20.33 -37.58 19.61
CA ALA A 177 -19.91 -38.35 20.78
C ALA A 177 -19.44 -37.47 21.94
N LYS A 178 -19.12 -36.20 21.69
CA LYS A 178 -18.70 -35.27 22.74
C LYS A 178 -19.92 -34.53 23.27
N PRO A 179 -20.31 -34.70 24.55
CA PRO A 179 -21.43 -33.95 25.09
C PRO A 179 -21.12 -32.46 25.00
N HIS A 180 -22.02 -31.71 24.37
CA HIS A 180 -21.96 -30.25 24.42
C HIS A 180 -22.07 -29.82 25.88
N ARG A 181 -21.25 -28.85 26.30
CA ARG A 181 -21.40 -28.25 27.63
C ARG A 181 -22.76 -27.55 27.65
N SER A 182 -23.75 -28.18 28.25
CA SER A 182 -25.05 -27.56 28.49
C SER A 182 -24.85 -26.41 29.47
N ILE A 183 -25.33 -25.22 29.12
CA ILE A 183 -25.44 -24.12 30.08
C ILE A 183 -26.53 -24.53 31.07
N THR A 184 -26.14 -24.97 32.27
CA THR A 184 -27.07 -25.32 33.34
C THR A 184 -27.47 -24.07 34.10
N LYS A 185 -28.65 -24.11 34.72
CA LYS A 185 -29.12 -23.02 35.60
C LYS A 185 -28.14 -22.75 36.74
N GLN A 186 -27.55 -23.80 37.33
CA GLN A 186 -26.50 -23.68 38.35
C GLN A 186 -25.25 -22.96 37.84
N LEU A 187 -24.79 -23.27 36.62
CA LEU A 187 -23.62 -22.58 36.04
C LEU A 187 -23.89 -21.08 35.82
N LEU A 188 -25.12 -20.72 35.45
CA LEU A 188 -25.52 -19.31 35.33
C LEU A 188 -25.57 -18.62 36.69
N GLU A 189 -26.16 -19.27 37.70
CA GLU A 189 -26.21 -18.74 39.06
C GLU A 189 -24.80 -18.55 39.65
N ASP A 190 -23.88 -19.49 39.42
CA ASP A 190 -22.49 -19.38 39.87
C ASP A 190 -21.72 -18.25 39.16
N ILE A 191 -21.93 -18.05 37.86
CA ILE A 191 -21.24 -16.99 37.09
C ILE A 191 -21.76 -15.60 37.47
N PHE A 192 -23.06 -15.46 37.72
CA PHE A 192 -23.71 -14.16 37.86
C PHE A 192 -23.99 -13.75 39.32
N ASN A 193 -23.90 -14.66 40.30
CA ASN A 193 -24.13 -14.35 41.71
C ASN A 193 -22.85 -14.36 42.58
N ASP A 194 -21.66 -14.38 41.98
CA ASP A 194 -20.37 -14.30 42.71
C ASP A 194 -20.12 -12.93 43.38
N GLU A 195 -21.00 -11.93 43.20
CA GLU A 195 -20.92 -10.64 43.89
C GLU A 195 -21.20 -10.71 45.41
N GLU A 196 -21.79 -11.79 45.92
CA GLU A 196 -21.96 -12.00 47.37
C GLU A 196 -20.74 -12.63 48.07
N ARG A 197 -19.66 -12.96 47.33
CA ARG A 197 -18.47 -13.64 47.87
C ARG A 197 -17.17 -12.82 47.80
N ARG A 198 -17.26 -11.49 47.89
CA ARG A 198 -16.11 -10.61 48.17
C ARG A 198 -16.44 -9.63 49.31
#